data_AF-A0A348WPT7-F1
#
_entry.id   AF-A0A348WPT7-F1
#
_cell.length_a   1.000
_cell.length_b   1.000
_cell.length_c   1.000
_cell.angle_alpha   90.00
_cell.angle_beta   90.00
_cell.angle_gamma   90.00
#
_symmetry.space_group_name_H-M   'P 1'
#
loop_
_entity.id
_entity.type
_entity.pdbx_description
1 polymer ?
#
loop_
_entity_poly.entity_id
_entity_poly.type
_entity_poly.pdbx_seq_one_letter_code
_entity_poly.pdbx_strand_id
1 'polypeptide(L)'
;EGDFMVIKEWDKSDATGNTSVFRFEAGAHEDALDYLKADPEKATESVRNEQEYITQFVDRQNRLKYWPEKWCRSFKRHCIRPFPLSFFQQPRIPEDARVIIFHGKPHPDDALAGRSGKWYRKVLPTRWIAEYWQ
;
A
#
# COMPACT_ATOMS: atom_id res chain seq x y z
N GLU A 1 5.66 4.46 23.33
CA GLU A 1 4.45 5.04 22.69
C GLU A 1 4.12 4.17 21.51
N GLY A 2 2.96 3.50 21.55
CA GLY A 2 2.57 2.57 20.50
C GLY A 2 1.97 3.29 19.30
N ASP A 3 2.80 4.01 18.55
CA ASP A 3 2.39 4.56 17.27
C ASP A 3 2.12 3.45 16.25
N PHE A 4 1.05 3.60 15.48
CA PHE A 4 0.77 2.76 14.32
C PHE A 4 1.26 3.49 13.08
N MET A 5 2.33 2.98 12.47
CA MET A 5 2.96 3.58 11.30
C MET A 5 2.56 2.82 10.05
N VAL A 6 1.98 3.50 9.07
CA VAL A 6 1.48 2.91 7.81
C VAL A 6 1.85 3.76 6.61
N ILE A 7 1.56 3.28 5.41
CA ILE A 7 1.69 4.11 4.20
C ILE A 7 0.42 4.97 4.10
N LYS A 8 0.52 6.24 3.69
CA LYS A 8 -0.68 7.03 3.36
C LYS A 8 -1.35 6.43 2.12
N GLU A 9 -2.66 6.14 2.17
CA GLU A 9 -3.34 5.59 0.99
C GLU A 9 -3.33 6.61 -0.16
N TRP A 10 -2.97 6.16 -1.37
CA TRP A 10 -2.69 7.04 -2.50
C TRP A 10 -3.95 7.60 -3.17
N ASP A 11 -5.12 7.03 -2.89
CA ASP A 11 -6.42 7.47 -3.44
C ASP A 11 -7.29 8.24 -2.45
N LYS A 12 -6.83 8.42 -1.21
CA LYS A 12 -7.67 8.95 -0.14
C LYS A 12 -7.05 10.16 0.53
N SER A 13 -7.92 11.12 0.86
CA SER A 13 -7.57 12.31 1.62
C SER A 13 -7.81 12.16 3.13
N ASP A 14 -8.63 11.19 3.54
CA ASP A 14 -8.92 10.89 4.95
C ASP A 14 -7.75 10.17 5.65
N ALA A 15 -7.92 9.76 6.91
CA ALA A 15 -6.89 9.07 7.69
C ALA A 15 -6.51 7.66 7.19
N THR A 16 -7.12 7.16 6.10
CA THR A 16 -6.85 5.80 5.64
C THR A 16 -5.39 5.62 5.25
N GLY A 17 -4.79 4.59 5.81
CA GLY A 17 -3.47 4.12 5.43
C GLY A 17 -3.52 2.77 4.72
N ASN A 18 -2.54 2.53 3.87
CA ASN A 18 -2.28 1.25 3.25
C ASN A 18 -1.39 0.40 4.17
N THR A 19 -1.87 -0.78 4.56
CA THR A 19 -1.18 -1.70 5.48
C THR A 19 -0.26 -2.69 4.76
N SER A 20 0.14 -2.45 3.51
CA SER A 20 1.18 -3.28 2.85
C SER A 20 2.52 -3.21 3.58
N VAL A 21 2.82 -2.07 4.21
CA VAL A 21 3.96 -1.90 5.12
C VAL A 21 3.47 -1.14 6.34
N PHE A 22 3.55 -1.78 7.50
CA PHE A 22 3.14 -1.18 8.76
C PHE A 22 4.08 -1.57 9.89
N ARG A 23 4.10 -0.74 10.93
CA ARG A 23 4.86 -0.98 12.16
C ARG A 23 4.01 -0.55 13.34
N PHE A 24 4.00 -1.37 14.38
CA PHE A 24 3.32 -1.09 15.63
C PHE A 24 4.07 -1.77 16.77
N GLU A 25 3.84 -1.31 17.99
CA GLU A 25 4.32 -1.97 19.20
C GLU A 25 3.35 -3.10 19.56
N ALA A 26 3.87 -4.32 19.75
CA ALA A 26 3.05 -5.48 20.10
C ALA A 26 2.31 -5.23 21.42
N GLY A 27 1.01 -5.53 21.46
CA GLY A 27 0.14 -5.24 22.61
C GLY A 27 -0.37 -3.80 22.70
N ALA A 28 0.12 -2.86 21.88
CA ALA A 28 -0.22 -1.46 22.06
C ALA A 28 -1.59 -1.03 21.51
N HIS A 29 -2.29 -1.92 20.81
CA HIS A 29 -3.61 -1.69 20.19
C HIS A 29 -4.60 -2.84 20.50
N GLU A 30 -4.52 -3.43 21.70
CA GLU A 30 -5.47 -4.46 22.16
C GLU A 30 -6.90 -3.94 22.21
N ASP A 31 -7.07 -2.66 22.52
CA ASP A 31 -8.34 -1.94 22.52
C ASP A 31 -9.06 -1.94 21.16
N ALA A 32 -8.32 -1.87 20.05
CA ALA A 32 -8.88 -2.04 18.72
C ALA A 32 -9.44 -3.47 18.57
N LEU A 33 -8.65 -4.47 18.95
CA LEU A 33 -9.08 -5.87 18.85
C LEU A 33 -10.28 -6.16 19.75
N ASP A 34 -10.30 -5.63 20.97
CA ASP A 34 -11.39 -5.81 21.93
C ASP A 34 -12.67 -5.13 21.45
N TYR A 35 -12.57 -3.93 20.88
CA TYR A 35 -13.71 -3.26 20.26
C TYR A 35 -14.28 -4.07 19.08
N LEU A 36 -13.40 -4.60 18.22
CA LEU A 36 -13.82 -5.46 17.11
C LEU A 36 -14.49 -6.75 17.60
N LYS A 37 -13.97 -7.38 18.66
CA LYS A 37 -14.52 -8.62 19.21
C LYS A 37 -15.86 -8.41 19.91
N ALA A 38 -16.03 -7.26 20.58
CA ALA A 38 -17.25 -6.96 21.32
C ALA A 38 -18.47 -6.82 20.40
N ASP A 39 -18.30 -6.17 19.24
CA ASP A 39 -19.36 -5.99 18.25
C ASP A 39 -18.76 -5.76 16.85
N PRO A 40 -18.48 -6.85 16.09
CA PRO A 40 -17.83 -6.74 14.78
C PRO A 40 -18.66 -5.97 13.75
N GLU A 41 -19.99 -6.09 13.79
CA GLU A 41 -20.90 -5.40 12.86
C GLU A 41 -20.82 -3.90 13.08
N LYS A 42 -20.99 -3.45 14.33
CA LYS A 42 -20.88 -2.04 14.67
C LYS A 42 -19.48 -1.48 14.46
N ALA A 43 -18.44 -2.25 14.79
CA ALA A 43 -17.06 -1.83 14.64
C ALA A 43 -16.68 -1.59 13.17
N THR A 44 -17.32 -2.30 12.24
CA THR A 44 -17.03 -2.24 10.80
C THR A 44 -18.07 -1.47 9.98
N GLU A 45 -19.17 -1.02 10.58
CA GLU A 45 -20.29 -0.35 9.91
C GLU A 45 -19.85 0.86 9.05
N SER A 46 -18.90 1.67 9.56
CA SER A 46 -18.46 2.90 8.90
C SER A 46 -17.28 2.71 7.95
N VAL A 47 -16.77 1.49 7.78
CA VAL A 47 -15.55 1.22 7.01
C VAL A 47 -15.76 0.12 5.99
N ARG A 48 -14.97 0.16 4.91
CA ARG A 48 -15.08 -0.82 3.82
C ARG A 48 -14.21 -2.06 4.00
N ASN A 49 -13.15 -1.96 4.80
CA ASN A 49 -12.16 -3.02 4.97
C ASN A 49 -11.37 -2.85 6.28
N GLU A 50 -10.47 -3.80 6.55
CA GLU A 50 -9.68 -3.83 7.77
C GLU A 50 -8.66 -2.67 7.85
N GLN A 51 -8.18 -2.17 6.71
CA GLN A 51 -7.21 -1.07 6.67
C GLN A 51 -7.86 0.23 7.15
N GLU A 52 -9.05 0.54 6.63
CA GLU A 52 -9.86 1.66 7.07
C GLU A 52 -10.22 1.54 8.54
N TYR A 53 -10.63 0.33 8.99
CA TYR A 53 -10.93 0.07 10.39
C TYR A 53 -9.76 0.45 11.31
N ILE A 54 -8.60 -0.18 11.13
CA ILE A 54 -7.49 -0.01 12.07
C ILE A 54 -6.92 1.41 12.02
N THR A 55 -6.83 2.00 10.82
CA THR A 55 -6.25 3.34 10.67
C THR A 55 -7.16 4.40 11.26
N GLN A 56 -8.48 4.35 11.02
CA GLN A 56 -9.42 5.28 11.64
C GLN A 56 -9.56 5.06 13.16
N PHE A 57 -9.49 3.81 13.63
CA PHE A 57 -9.50 3.53 15.07
C PHE A 57 -8.30 4.18 15.77
N VAL A 58 -7.10 3.99 15.24
CA VAL A 58 -5.87 4.53 15.84
C VAL A 58 -5.71 6.04 15.62
N ASP A 59 -6.20 6.57 14.50
CA ASP A 59 -6.19 8.02 14.21
C ASP A 59 -7.04 8.81 15.21
N ARG A 60 -8.20 8.27 15.62
CA ARG A 60 -9.03 8.85 16.69
C ARG A 60 -8.30 9.01 18.03
N GLN A 61 -7.21 8.27 18.23
CA GLN A 61 -6.34 8.34 19.40
C GLN A 61 -5.10 9.22 19.19
N ASN A 62 -4.95 9.85 18.01
CA ASN A 62 -3.77 10.60 17.58
C ASN A 62 -2.47 9.78 17.54
N ARG A 63 -2.58 8.46 17.36
CA ARG A 63 -1.46 7.50 17.35
C ARG A 63 -1.11 6.99 15.95
N LEU A 64 -1.80 7.49 14.92
CA LEU A 64 -1.52 7.15 13.54
C LEU A 64 -0.37 8.00 12.99
N LYS A 65 0.62 7.33 12.40
CA LYS A 65 1.75 7.96 11.71
C LYS A 65 1.88 7.40 10.30
N TYR A 66 2.49 8.18 9.42
CA TYR A 66 2.73 7.76 8.05
C TYR A 66 4.23 7.61 7.76
N TRP A 67 4.60 6.60 6.99
CA TRP A 67 5.93 6.54 6.36
C TRP A 67 6.16 7.76 5.47
N PRO A 68 7.41 8.22 5.32
CA PRO A 68 7.75 9.19 4.30
C PRO A 68 7.22 8.74 2.93
N GLU A 69 6.50 9.62 2.25
CA GLU A 69 5.74 9.26 1.03
C GLU A 69 6.61 8.59 -0.04
N LYS A 70 7.90 8.96 -0.11
CA LYS A 70 8.83 8.43 -1.10
C LYS A 70 9.31 7.00 -0.80
N TRP A 71 9.27 6.54 0.45
CA TRP A 71 9.83 5.24 0.82
C TRP A 71 9.02 4.08 0.27
N CYS A 72 7.69 4.18 0.33
CA CYS A 72 6.79 3.11 -0.05
C CYS A 72 6.01 3.49 -1.30
N ARG A 73 6.36 2.87 -2.44
CA ARG A 73 5.81 3.26 -3.75
C ARG A 73 5.03 2.12 -4.38
N SER A 74 3.79 2.41 -4.79
CA SER A 74 3.02 1.50 -5.64
C SER A 74 3.68 1.30 -7.00
N PHE A 75 3.83 0.03 -7.43
CA PHE A 75 4.34 -0.32 -8.75
C PHE A 75 3.51 0.34 -9.87
N LYS A 76 2.19 0.15 -9.84
CA LYS A 76 1.30 0.59 -10.92
C LYS A 76 1.07 2.10 -10.99
N ARG A 77 1.37 2.84 -9.92
CA ARG A 77 1.23 4.30 -9.85
C ARG A 77 2.53 5.05 -10.07
N HIS A 78 3.63 4.54 -9.52
CA HIS A 78 4.89 5.27 -9.45
C HIS A 78 6.00 4.66 -10.30
N CYS A 79 5.98 3.34 -10.54
CA CYS A 79 7.00 2.69 -11.34
C CYS A 79 6.66 2.71 -12.83
N ILE A 80 5.40 2.38 -13.18
CA ILE A 80 4.91 2.41 -14.56
C ILE A 80 4.94 3.86 -15.07
N ARG A 81 5.47 4.07 -16.27
CA ARG A 81 5.46 5.38 -16.92
C ARG A 81 4.03 5.81 -17.26
N PRO A 82 3.71 7.12 -17.26
CA PRO A 82 2.39 7.56 -17.67
C PRO A 82 2.13 7.21 -19.15
N PHE A 83 0.85 7.06 -19.51
CA PHE A 83 0.46 6.95 -20.92
C PHE A 83 0.88 8.21 -21.68
N PRO A 84 1.43 8.11 -22.91
CA PRO A 84 1.72 6.88 -23.69
C PRO A 84 3.14 6.33 -23.49
N LEU A 85 3.98 6.94 -22.66
CA LEU A 85 5.38 6.53 -22.45
C LEU A 85 5.52 5.07 -22.00
N SER A 86 4.52 4.52 -21.31
CA SER A 86 4.48 3.11 -20.89
C SER A 86 4.61 2.09 -22.03
N PHE A 87 4.33 2.49 -23.27
CA PHE A 87 4.46 1.62 -24.45
C PHE A 87 5.89 1.52 -24.96
N PHE A 88 6.75 2.48 -24.60
CA PHE A 88 8.11 2.61 -25.12
C PHE A 88 9.17 2.49 -24.02
N GLN A 89 8.78 2.69 -22.76
CA GLN A 89 9.69 2.76 -21.62
C GLN A 89 9.27 1.78 -20.54
N GLN A 90 10.25 1.01 -20.06
CA GLN A 90 10.05 0.09 -18.94
C GLN A 90 9.75 0.84 -17.64
N PRO A 91 9.01 0.22 -16.70
CA PRO A 91 8.89 0.73 -15.35
C PRO A 91 10.25 0.95 -14.70
N ARG A 92 10.37 1.99 -13.87
CA ARG A 92 11.59 2.29 -13.11
C ARG A 92 11.31 2.36 -11.63
N ILE A 93 12.30 2.06 -10.81
CA ILE A 93 12.24 2.34 -9.38
C ILE A 93 12.32 3.86 -9.20
N PRO A 94 11.35 4.50 -8.51
CA PRO A 94 11.43 5.92 -8.17
C PRO A 94 12.61 6.21 -7.23
N GLU A 95 13.12 7.44 -7.30
CA GLU A 95 14.13 7.90 -6.35
C GLU A 95 13.61 7.83 -4.90
N ASP A 96 14.51 7.53 -3.96
CA ASP A 96 14.25 7.33 -2.52
C ASP A 96 13.33 6.14 -2.16
N ALA A 97 12.86 5.38 -3.15
CA ALA A 97 12.05 4.20 -2.88
C ALA A 97 12.85 3.16 -2.09
N ARG A 98 12.23 2.63 -1.03
CA ARG A 98 12.75 1.55 -0.18
C ARG A 98 11.95 0.27 -0.35
N VAL A 99 10.64 0.39 -0.60
CA VAL A 99 9.73 -0.72 -0.83
C VAL A 99 8.84 -0.44 -2.04
N ILE A 100 8.79 -1.38 -2.98
CA ILE A 100 7.87 -1.34 -4.12
C ILE A 100 6.71 -2.29 -3.87
N ILE A 101 5.49 -1.77 -3.93
CA ILE A 101 4.27 -2.51 -3.55
C ILE A 101 3.48 -2.88 -4.80
N PHE A 102 3.30 -4.19 -4.98
CA PHE A 102 2.45 -4.78 -6.01
C PHE A 102 1.04 -5.02 -5.45
N HIS A 103 0.21 -3.98 -5.47
CA HIS A 103 -1.20 -4.08 -5.05
C HIS A 103 -2.13 -4.36 -6.23
N GLY A 104 -2.77 -5.53 -6.17
CA GLY A 104 -3.52 -6.09 -7.30
C GLY A 104 -2.64 -6.38 -8.51
N LYS A 105 -3.26 -6.59 -9.69
CA LYS A 105 -2.52 -6.86 -10.92
C LYS A 105 -1.78 -5.61 -11.47
N PRO A 106 -0.62 -5.78 -12.14
CA PRO A 106 0.10 -7.05 -12.32
C PRO A 106 0.79 -7.53 -11.04
N HIS A 107 0.94 -8.84 -10.89
CA HIS A 107 1.83 -9.42 -9.88
C HIS A 107 3.31 -9.26 -10.28
N PRO A 108 4.28 -9.50 -9.38
CA PRO A 108 5.70 -9.40 -9.72
C PRO A 108 6.13 -10.27 -10.92
N ASP A 109 5.64 -11.51 -11.02
CA ASP A 109 5.89 -12.43 -12.14
C ASP A 109 5.25 -11.95 -13.47
N ASP A 110 4.04 -11.37 -13.39
CA ASP A 110 3.41 -10.72 -14.53
C ASP A 110 4.26 -9.56 -15.04
N ALA A 111 4.70 -8.68 -14.14
CA ALA A 111 5.50 -7.51 -14.50
C ALA A 111 6.88 -7.89 -15.04
N LEU A 112 7.50 -8.94 -14.48
CA LEU A 112 8.74 -9.52 -14.96
C LEU A 112 8.59 -10.00 -16.42
N ALA A 113 7.48 -10.68 -16.72
CA ALA A 113 7.14 -11.15 -18.07
C ALA A 113 6.56 -10.08 -19.01
N GLY A 114 6.30 -8.85 -18.53
CA GLY A 114 5.65 -7.79 -19.32
C GLY A 114 4.14 -8.02 -19.55
N ARG A 115 3.51 -8.84 -18.73
CA ARG A 115 2.05 -9.02 -18.71
C ARG A 115 1.42 -7.84 -17.99
N SER A 116 0.50 -7.17 -18.67
CA SER A 116 -0.15 -5.95 -18.17
C SER A 116 -1.52 -6.29 -17.58
N GLY A 117 -1.90 -5.63 -16.48
CA GLY A 117 -3.24 -5.78 -15.93
C GLY A 117 -4.31 -5.00 -16.70
N LYS A 118 -3.97 -3.84 -17.27
CA LYS A 118 -4.86 -3.00 -18.08
C LYS A 118 -4.14 -2.54 -19.34
N TRP A 119 -4.87 -2.48 -20.47
CA TRP A 119 -4.28 -2.15 -21.78
C TRP A 119 -3.62 -0.75 -21.82
N TYR A 120 -4.22 0.24 -21.13
CA TYR A 120 -3.71 1.62 -21.07
C TYR A 120 -2.55 1.82 -20.07
N ARG A 121 -2.21 0.79 -19.28
CA ARG A 121 -1.02 0.75 -18.42
C ARG A 121 -0.13 -0.38 -18.87
N LYS A 122 0.39 -0.26 -20.10
CA LYS A 122 1.30 -1.23 -20.68
C LYS A 122 2.52 -1.39 -19.77
N VAL A 123 2.82 -2.62 -19.41
CA VAL A 123 4.01 -2.99 -18.65
C VAL A 123 4.94 -3.70 -19.61
N LEU A 124 6.09 -3.09 -19.89
CA LEU A 124 7.17 -3.78 -20.59
C LEU A 124 7.90 -4.72 -19.61
N PRO A 125 8.56 -5.79 -20.10
CA PRO A 125 9.28 -6.73 -19.25
C PRO A 125 10.21 -6.02 -18.27
N THR A 126 9.93 -6.16 -16.98
CA THR A 126 10.57 -5.37 -15.92
C THR A 126 11.64 -6.21 -15.22
N ARG A 127 12.81 -6.35 -15.87
CA ARG A 127 13.84 -7.31 -15.46
C ARG A 127 14.44 -7.06 -14.08
N TRP A 128 14.51 -5.80 -13.65
CA TRP A 128 15.05 -5.45 -12.33
C TRP A 128 14.26 -6.07 -11.18
N ILE A 129 13.01 -6.51 -11.39
CA ILE A 129 12.24 -7.21 -10.35
C ILE A 129 12.97 -8.48 -9.88
N ALA A 130 13.63 -9.20 -10.79
CA ALA A 130 14.36 -10.42 -10.46
C ALA A 130 15.60 -10.17 -9.57
N GLU A 131 16.06 -8.93 -9.46
CA GLU A 131 17.16 -8.56 -8.57
C GLU A 131 16.71 -8.45 -7.10
N TYR A 132 15.40 -8.25 -6.86
CA TYR A 132 14.83 -8.00 -5.52
C TYR A 132 13.81 -9.05 -5.06
N TRP A 133 13.32 -9.88 -5.98
CA TRP A 133 12.30 -10.90 -5.70
C TRP A 133 12.83 -12.28 -6.09
N GLN A 134 13.26 -13.03 -5.07
CA GLN A 134 13.78 -14.41 -5.17
C GLN A 134 12.78 -15.41 -4.60
#